data_AF-A0A8C5W6M0-F1
#
_entry.id   AF-A0A8C5W6M0-F1
#
_cell.length_a   1.000
_cell.length_b   1.000
_cell.length_c   1.000
_cell.angle_alpha   90.00
_cell.angle_beta   90.00
_cell.angle_gamma   90.00
#
_symmetry.space_group_name_H-M   'P 1'
#
loop_
_entity.id
_entity.type
_entity.pdbx_description
1 polymer ?
#
loop_
_entity_poly.entity_id
_entity_poly.type
_entity_poly.pdbx_seq_one_letter_code
_entity_poly.pdbx_strand_id
1 'polypeptide(L)'
;MAAPRVFPLSCVVQQYAWGKMGSSSEVAQLLASSDPLARISEDKPYAELWMGTHPRGDAKILDNRIIQKTLGQWIAENQDCLGSKVKDTFNGNLPFLFKVLSVETALSIQAHPNKELAEKLHLQAPQHYPDANHKPEMAIALTSFQGLCGFRPVEEIVTFLKKVPEFQFLVGDDAATQLKQSMSHDSQAVASALQSCFSHLMKSEKKLVIEQLNLLVKRISQQGGHGCMPGWVQCFSLGTGFSTPLSKWNTKRGPT
;
A
#
# COMPACT_ATOMS: atom_id res chain seq x y z
N MET A 1 1.44 41.80 -12.11
CA MET A 1 0.23 41.12 -11.58
C MET A 1 0.70 40.05 -10.61
N ALA A 2 0.04 39.89 -9.46
CA ALA A 2 0.39 38.82 -8.52
C ALA A 2 0.14 37.45 -9.19
N ALA A 3 1.06 36.50 -9.02
CA ALA A 3 0.89 35.15 -9.55
C ALA A 3 -0.42 34.53 -9.01
N PRO A 4 -1.17 33.76 -9.83
CA PRO A 4 -2.37 33.10 -9.38
C PRO A 4 -2.09 32.24 -8.14
N ARG A 5 -2.87 32.43 -7.08
CA ARG A 5 -2.67 31.70 -5.81
C ARG A 5 -3.33 30.31 -5.79
N VAL A 6 -4.25 30.06 -6.72
CA VAL A 6 -4.97 28.78 -6.87
C VAL A 6 -5.26 28.56 -8.36
N PHE A 7 -4.97 27.37 -8.86
CA PHE A 7 -5.24 26.95 -10.24
C PHE A 7 -5.58 25.46 -10.28
N PRO A 8 -6.41 25.02 -11.25
CA PRO A 8 -6.75 23.61 -11.41
C PRO A 8 -5.60 22.83 -12.04
N LEU A 9 -5.54 21.52 -11.74
CA LEU A 9 -4.54 20.60 -12.27
C LEU A 9 -5.19 19.55 -13.18
N SER A 10 -4.59 19.31 -14.34
CA SER A 10 -4.79 18.08 -15.09
C SER A 10 -3.82 17.02 -14.57
N CYS A 11 -4.39 16.01 -13.94
CA CYS A 11 -3.65 14.95 -13.26
C CYS A 11 -3.56 13.70 -14.14
N VAL A 12 -2.53 12.88 -13.92
CA VAL A 12 -2.26 11.71 -14.76
C VAL A 12 -2.98 10.49 -14.23
N VAL A 13 -3.67 9.76 -15.11
CA VAL A 13 -4.29 8.48 -14.78
C VAL A 13 -3.36 7.33 -15.19
N GLN A 14 -3.17 6.38 -14.29
CA GLN A 14 -2.51 5.10 -14.56
C GLN A 14 -3.56 4.01 -14.79
N GLN A 15 -3.45 3.31 -15.91
CA GLN A 15 -4.38 2.27 -16.35
C GLN A 15 -3.82 0.86 -16.05
N TYR A 16 -3.50 0.59 -14.79
CA TYR A 16 -3.00 -0.72 -14.38
C TYR A 16 -4.12 -1.76 -14.36
N ALA A 17 -3.81 -3.00 -14.75
CA ALA A 17 -4.79 -4.08 -14.91
C ALA A 17 -5.60 -4.43 -13.64
N TRP A 18 -5.13 -4.03 -12.46
CA TRP A 18 -5.83 -4.26 -11.19
C TRP A 18 -6.93 -3.22 -10.90
N GLY A 19 -7.00 -2.14 -11.68
CA GLY A 19 -7.96 -1.06 -11.46
C GLY A 19 -9.39 -1.42 -11.92
N LYS A 20 -10.38 -0.75 -11.34
CA LYS A 20 -11.78 -0.86 -11.80
C LYS A 20 -11.93 -0.40 -13.24
N MET A 21 -12.85 -1.04 -13.97
CA MET A 21 -13.08 -0.78 -15.40
C MET A 21 -14.04 0.39 -15.61
N GLY A 22 -13.70 1.25 -16.58
CA GLY A 22 -14.62 2.27 -17.08
C GLY A 22 -15.22 3.16 -16.00
N SER A 23 -16.49 3.48 -16.16
CA SER A 23 -17.22 4.39 -15.28
C SER A 23 -17.48 3.82 -13.88
N SER A 24 -17.22 2.53 -13.65
CA SER A 24 -17.27 1.94 -12.29
C SER A 24 -16.11 2.38 -11.39
N SER A 25 -15.05 2.94 -11.99
CA SER A 25 -13.89 3.45 -11.27
C SER A 25 -14.11 4.86 -10.74
N GLU A 26 -13.84 5.05 -9.44
CA GLU A 26 -13.78 6.38 -8.82
C GLU A 26 -12.72 7.27 -9.49
N VAL A 27 -11.63 6.70 -10.00
CA VAL A 27 -10.60 7.43 -10.75
C VAL A 27 -11.15 7.93 -12.09
N ALA A 28 -11.92 7.10 -12.81
CA ALA A 28 -12.55 7.51 -14.07
C ALA A 28 -13.59 8.61 -13.86
N GLN A 29 -14.42 8.49 -12.82
CA GLN A 29 -15.42 9.50 -12.46
C GLN A 29 -14.76 10.84 -12.09
N LEU A 30 -13.68 10.81 -11.31
CA LEU A 30 -12.91 12.02 -10.98
C LEU A 30 -12.31 12.66 -12.24
N LEU A 31 -11.74 11.86 -13.15
CA LEU A 31 -11.21 12.37 -14.41
C LEU A 31 -12.30 13.10 -15.22
N ALA A 32 -13.46 12.47 -15.44
CA ALA A 32 -14.56 13.06 -16.18
C ALA A 32 -15.14 14.32 -15.50
N SER A 33 -15.12 14.39 -14.16
CA SER A 33 -15.52 15.60 -13.44
C SER A 33 -14.53 16.76 -13.59
N SER A 34 -13.25 16.46 -13.82
CA SER A 34 -12.18 17.46 -13.94
C SER A 34 -11.98 18.02 -15.34
N ASP A 35 -12.38 17.27 -16.38
CA ASP A 35 -12.25 17.65 -17.77
C ASP A 35 -13.51 17.23 -18.56
N PRO A 36 -14.38 18.18 -18.97
CA PRO A 36 -15.60 17.90 -19.73
C PRO A 36 -15.35 17.19 -21.08
N LEU A 37 -14.13 17.24 -21.61
CA LEU A 37 -13.75 16.57 -22.85
C LEU A 37 -13.20 15.16 -22.62
N ALA A 38 -12.91 14.78 -21.36
CA ALA A 38 -12.42 13.45 -21.05
C ALA A 38 -13.49 12.40 -21.38
N ARG A 39 -13.10 11.43 -22.21
CA ARG A 39 -13.94 10.27 -22.54
C ARG A 39 -13.49 9.06 -21.73
N ILE A 40 -14.42 8.49 -20.98
CA ILE A 40 -14.21 7.23 -20.28
C ILE A 40 -14.35 6.08 -21.29
N SER A 41 -13.35 5.21 -21.33
CA SER A 41 -13.39 3.97 -22.11
C SER A 41 -13.85 2.86 -21.18
N GLU A 42 -15.03 2.30 -21.43
CA GLU A 42 -15.64 1.30 -20.54
C GLU A 42 -14.85 -0.03 -20.46
N ASP A 43 -14.01 -0.29 -21.46
CA ASP A 43 -13.16 -1.47 -21.60
C ASP A 43 -11.75 -1.31 -21.00
N LYS A 44 -11.44 -0.17 -20.38
CA LYS A 44 -10.11 0.12 -19.81
C LYS A 44 -10.13 0.23 -18.28
N PRO A 45 -9.06 -0.22 -17.60
CA PRO A 45 -8.94 -0.03 -16.17
C PRO A 45 -8.48 1.39 -15.85
N TYR A 46 -9.01 1.96 -14.77
CA TYR A 46 -8.64 3.26 -14.23
C TYR A 46 -8.19 3.05 -12.78
N ALA A 47 -6.89 2.90 -12.57
CA ALA A 47 -6.33 2.35 -11.34
C ALA A 47 -5.87 3.44 -10.36
N GLU A 48 -5.05 4.39 -10.83
CA GLU A 48 -4.53 5.48 -10.00
C GLU A 48 -4.71 6.84 -10.67
N LEU A 49 -5.12 7.87 -9.92
CA LEU A 49 -5.01 9.28 -10.30
C LEU A 49 -3.86 9.92 -9.55
N TRP A 50 -2.86 10.46 -10.24
CA TRP A 50 -1.65 11.03 -9.64
C TRP A 50 -1.69 12.55 -9.61
N MET A 51 -1.57 13.11 -8.40
CA MET A 51 -1.58 14.54 -8.12
C MET A 51 -0.26 14.94 -7.47
N GLY A 52 0.59 15.63 -8.21
CA GLY A 52 1.89 16.08 -7.73
C GLY A 52 2.91 16.27 -8.87
N THR A 53 4.19 16.20 -8.50
CA THR A 53 5.32 16.49 -9.41
C THR A 53 6.14 15.23 -9.74
N HIS A 54 5.53 14.05 -9.69
CA HIS A 54 6.27 12.82 -9.91
C HIS A 54 6.74 12.72 -11.38
N PRO A 55 7.99 12.35 -11.69
CA PRO A 55 8.52 12.40 -13.07
C PRO A 55 7.70 11.62 -14.11
N ARG A 56 7.10 10.49 -13.71
CA ARG A 56 6.23 9.66 -14.57
C ARG A 56 4.77 10.15 -14.66
N GLY A 57 4.42 11.24 -13.99
CA GLY A 57 3.05 11.74 -13.90
C GLY A 57 2.99 13.14 -13.30
N ASP A 58 3.81 14.05 -13.81
CA ASP A 58 3.85 15.44 -13.36
C ASP A 58 2.57 16.14 -13.84
N ALA A 59 1.77 16.63 -12.90
CA ALA A 59 0.48 17.24 -13.19
C ALA A 59 0.67 18.50 -14.06
N LYS A 60 -0.28 18.81 -14.93
CA LYS A 60 -0.26 20.04 -15.74
C LYS A 60 -1.16 21.10 -15.12
N ILE A 61 -0.76 22.36 -15.24
CA ILE A 61 -1.59 23.49 -14.80
C ILE A 61 -2.63 23.80 -15.88
N LEU A 62 -3.92 23.74 -15.54
CA LEU A 62 -5.04 24.06 -16.43
C LEU A 62 -5.51 25.51 -16.25
N ASP A 63 -4.60 26.46 -16.39
CA ASP A 63 -4.92 27.89 -16.25
C ASP A 63 -4.34 28.66 -17.44
N ASN A 64 -5.21 29.24 -18.28
CA ASN A 64 -4.80 30.00 -19.47
C ASN A 64 -3.97 31.24 -19.14
N ARG A 65 -3.93 31.69 -17.87
CA ARG A 65 -3.07 32.78 -17.41
C ARG A 65 -1.63 32.34 -17.19
N ILE A 66 -1.38 31.04 -17.10
CA ILE A 66 -0.07 30.44 -16.90
C ILE A 66 0.31 29.75 -18.22
N ILE A 67 1.51 30.02 -18.72
CA ILE A 67 2.05 29.32 -19.88
C ILE A 67 2.00 27.82 -19.59
N GLN A 68 1.57 27.01 -20.55
CA GLN A 68 1.45 25.55 -20.43
C GLN A 68 2.71 24.93 -19.81
N LYS A 69 2.62 24.62 -18.52
CA LYS A 69 3.71 24.11 -17.67
C LYS A 69 3.21 22.97 -16.82
N THR A 70 4.12 22.09 -16.46
CA THR A 70 3.87 21.12 -15.41
C THR A 70 3.96 21.78 -14.03
N LEU A 71 3.38 21.14 -13.03
CA LEU A 71 3.43 21.59 -11.64
C LEU A 71 4.88 21.62 -11.15
N GLY A 72 5.68 20.61 -11.51
CA GLY A 72 7.11 20.58 -11.17
C GLY A 72 7.87 21.78 -11.73
N GLN A 73 7.67 22.11 -13.01
CA GLN A 73 8.30 23.28 -13.63
C GLN A 73 7.87 24.59 -12.96
N TRP A 74 6.58 24.73 -12.66
CA TRP A 74 6.08 25.93 -11.99
C TRP A 74 6.65 26.08 -10.58
N ILE A 75 6.74 24.99 -9.80
CA ILE A 75 7.33 25.00 -8.45
C ILE A 75 8.82 25.36 -8.51
N ALA A 76 9.57 24.85 -9.51
CA ALA A 76 10.99 25.17 -9.66
C ALA A 76 11.24 26.67 -9.88
N GLU A 77 10.33 27.36 -10.56
CA GLU A 77 10.37 28.82 -10.78
C GLU A 77 9.79 29.63 -9.61
N ASN A 78 9.00 28.99 -8.74
CA ASN A 78 8.24 29.64 -7.68
C ASN A 78 8.47 28.95 -6.33
N GLN A 79 9.72 28.58 -6.00
CA GLN A 79 10.06 27.71 -4.86
C GLN A 79 9.51 28.20 -3.50
N ASP A 80 9.27 29.50 -3.35
CA ASP A 80 8.70 30.08 -2.14
C ASP A 80 7.27 29.58 -1.86
N CYS A 81 6.57 29.01 -2.86
CA CYS A 81 5.25 28.38 -2.70
C CYS A 81 5.28 27.18 -1.75
N LEU A 82 6.43 26.53 -1.56
CA LEU A 82 6.60 25.40 -0.66
C LEU A 82 6.73 25.85 0.81
N GLY A 83 7.08 27.12 1.03
CA GLY A 83 7.56 27.62 2.32
C GLY A 83 9.00 27.19 2.62
N SER A 84 9.72 28.01 3.39
CA SER A 84 11.15 27.83 3.68
C SER A 84 11.48 26.44 4.23
N LYS A 85 10.71 25.96 5.22
CA LYS A 85 10.94 24.66 5.86
C LYS A 85 10.95 23.50 4.87
N VAL A 86 9.97 23.43 3.97
CA VAL A 86 9.86 22.35 2.98
C VAL A 86 10.95 22.49 1.93
N LYS A 87 11.17 23.72 1.44
CA LYS A 87 12.22 24.04 0.48
C LYS A 87 13.60 23.58 0.97
N ASP A 88 13.96 23.91 2.20
CA ASP A 88 15.27 23.58 2.77
C ASP A 88 15.40 22.07 3.06
N THR A 89 14.34 21.43 3.55
CA THR A 89 14.36 20.00 3.92
C THR A 89 14.36 19.07 2.70
N PHE A 90 13.68 19.44 1.63
CA PHE A 90 13.43 18.58 0.47
C PHE A 90 14.00 19.15 -0.84
N ASN A 91 15.00 20.02 -0.73
CA ASN A 91 15.74 20.61 -1.84
C ASN A 91 14.83 21.27 -2.90
N GLY A 92 13.80 22.00 -2.45
CA GLY A 92 12.86 22.68 -3.33
C GLY A 92 11.89 21.75 -4.09
N ASN A 93 11.76 20.50 -3.68
CA ASN A 93 10.83 19.53 -4.27
C ASN A 93 9.58 19.35 -3.42
N LEU A 94 8.47 18.97 -4.07
CA LEU A 94 7.25 18.55 -3.38
C LEU A 94 7.49 17.18 -2.71
N PRO A 95 7.36 17.05 -1.37
CA PRO A 95 7.81 15.86 -0.65
C PRO A 95 6.78 14.72 -0.58
N PHE A 96 5.71 14.81 -1.37
CA PHE A 96 4.66 13.79 -1.39
C PHE A 96 4.07 13.65 -2.79
N LEU A 97 3.51 12.48 -3.06
CA LEU A 97 2.65 12.21 -4.20
C LEU A 97 1.28 11.86 -3.66
N PHE A 98 0.27 12.65 -4.00
CA PHE A 98 -1.11 12.35 -3.63
C PHE A 98 -1.77 11.49 -4.71
N LYS A 99 -2.55 10.50 -4.29
CA LYS A 99 -3.21 9.58 -5.22
C LYS A 99 -4.65 9.30 -4.81
N VAL A 100 -5.50 9.06 -5.81
CA VAL A 100 -6.74 8.29 -5.64
C VAL A 100 -6.53 6.93 -6.30
N LEU A 101 -6.88 5.86 -5.59
CA LEU A 101 -6.81 4.49 -6.08
C LEU A 101 -8.24 3.95 -6.24
N SER A 102 -8.53 3.29 -7.36
CA SER A 102 -9.76 2.54 -7.57
C SER A 102 -9.42 1.09 -7.88
N VAL A 103 -9.57 0.24 -6.87
CA VAL A 103 -9.04 -1.13 -6.83
C VAL A 103 -10.15 -2.13 -7.16
N GLU A 104 -9.92 -3.00 -8.15
CA GLU A 104 -10.79 -4.14 -8.50
C GLU A 104 -10.20 -5.45 -7.99
N THR A 105 -8.90 -5.66 -8.21
CA THR A 105 -8.18 -6.86 -7.77
C THR A 105 -7.17 -6.55 -6.68
N ALA A 106 -6.96 -7.52 -5.78
CA ALA A 106 -6.05 -7.35 -4.66
C ALA A 106 -4.62 -7.05 -5.13
N LEU A 107 -4.03 -6.02 -4.52
CA LEU A 107 -2.63 -5.64 -4.77
C LEU A 107 -1.67 -6.62 -4.08
N SER A 108 -0.40 -6.57 -4.47
CA SER A 108 0.62 -7.39 -3.82
C SER A 108 0.77 -7.04 -2.34
N ILE A 109 1.13 -8.04 -1.53
CA ILE A 109 1.57 -7.82 -0.16
C ILE A 109 2.93 -7.11 -0.22
N GLN A 110 3.03 -5.98 0.46
CA GLN A 110 4.18 -5.08 0.38
C GLN A 110 4.65 -4.67 1.77
N ALA A 111 5.95 -4.41 1.89
CA ALA A 111 6.56 -3.73 3.00
C ALA A 111 7.59 -2.72 2.46
N HIS A 112 7.66 -1.55 3.07
CA HIS A 112 8.63 -0.53 2.69
C HIS A 112 9.80 -0.50 3.67
N PRO A 113 11.06 -0.43 3.19
CA PRO A 113 12.20 -0.29 4.05
C PRO A 113 12.16 1.04 4.81
N ASN A 114 12.79 1.06 5.99
CA ASN A 114 13.13 2.32 6.65
C ASN A 114 14.24 3.05 5.86
N LYS A 115 14.59 4.28 6.27
CA LYS A 115 15.53 5.12 5.53
C LYS A 115 16.90 4.46 5.33
N GLU A 116 17.48 3.95 6.42
CA GLU A 116 18.78 3.29 6.42
C GLU A 116 18.80 2.05 5.50
N LEU A 117 17.76 1.23 5.55
CA LEU A 117 17.66 0.05 4.70
C LEU A 117 17.41 0.42 3.24
N ALA A 118 16.64 1.47 2.95
CA ALA A 118 16.40 1.95 1.59
C ALA A 118 17.71 2.41 0.93
N GLU A 119 18.55 3.16 1.65
CA GLU A 119 19.87 3.58 1.18
C GLU A 119 20.76 2.37 0.83
N LYS A 120 20.81 1.39 1.72
CA LYS A 120 21.57 0.15 1.49
C LYS A 120 21.06 -0.62 0.27
N LEU A 121 19.74 -0.79 0.14
CA LEU A 121 19.13 -1.54 -0.95
C LEU A 121 19.27 -0.83 -2.30
N HIS A 122 19.16 0.50 -2.33
CA HIS A 122 19.41 1.31 -3.52
C HIS A 122 20.85 1.14 -4.02
N LEU A 123 21.83 1.14 -3.11
CA LEU A 123 23.24 0.91 -3.46
C LEU A 123 23.50 -0.51 -3.98
N GLN A 124 22.82 -1.52 -3.42
CA GLN A 124 23.05 -2.92 -3.75
C GLN A 124 22.32 -3.39 -5.02
N ALA A 125 21.11 -2.87 -5.26
CA ALA A 125 20.24 -3.31 -6.35
C ALA A 125 19.38 -2.15 -6.87
N PRO A 126 19.98 -1.11 -7.49
CA PRO A 126 19.28 0.10 -7.93
C PRO A 126 18.16 -0.16 -8.96
N GLN A 127 18.23 -1.27 -9.69
CA GLN A 127 17.17 -1.71 -10.61
C GLN A 127 15.88 -2.15 -9.90
N HIS A 128 15.97 -2.58 -8.64
CA HIS A 128 14.81 -2.98 -7.82
C HIS A 128 14.41 -1.91 -6.81
N TYR A 129 15.37 -1.10 -6.37
CA TYR A 129 15.18 0.01 -5.45
C TYR A 129 15.64 1.28 -6.14
N PRO A 130 14.77 1.98 -6.89
CA PRO A 130 15.16 3.08 -7.77
C PRO A 130 15.57 4.36 -7.01
N ASP A 131 15.29 4.44 -5.72
CA ASP A 131 15.67 5.55 -4.85
C ASP A 131 16.05 5.08 -3.45
N ALA A 132 16.74 5.96 -2.72
CA ALA A 132 17.26 5.72 -1.38
C ALA A 132 16.29 6.20 -0.28
N ASN A 133 15.00 6.33 -0.55
CA ASN A 133 14.06 6.93 0.40
C ASN A 133 13.16 5.91 1.10
N HIS A 134 12.77 6.23 2.34
CA HIS A 134 11.65 5.53 2.95
C HIS A 134 10.35 5.94 2.26
N LYS A 135 9.31 5.11 2.38
CA LYS A 135 8.00 5.38 1.78
C LYS A 135 6.87 5.24 2.80
N PRO A 136 6.69 6.23 3.70
CA PRO A 136 5.55 6.27 4.59
C PRO A 136 4.29 6.53 3.78
N GLU A 137 3.27 5.71 4.00
CA GLU A 137 2.00 5.80 3.28
C GLU A 137 0.84 5.97 4.26
N MET A 138 -0.23 6.60 3.77
CA MET A 138 -1.48 6.78 4.47
C MET A 138 -2.63 6.58 3.49
N ALA A 139 -3.62 5.78 3.89
CA ALA A 139 -4.82 5.55 3.13
C ALA A 139 -6.03 6.18 3.83
N ILE A 140 -6.94 6.73 3.03
CA ILE A 140 -8.24 7.25 3.48
C ILE A 140 -9.30 6.62 2.57
N ALA A 141 -10.28 5.98 3.19
CA ALA A 141 -11.34 5.28 2.46
C ALA A 141 -12.38 6.29 1.92
N LEU A 142 -12.43 6.43 0.59
CA LEU A 142 -13.48 7.19 -0.11
C LEU A 142 -14.77 6.37 -0.27
N THR A 143 -14.62 5.07 -0.45
CA THR A 143 -15.68 4.06 -0.49
C THR A 143 -15.32 2.94 0.48
N SER A 144 -16.17 1.91 0.62
CA SER A 144 -15.86 0.73 1.43
C SER A 144 -14.52 0.13 1.00
N PHE A 145 -13.58 0.06 1.94
CA PHE A 145 -12.21 -0.36 1.66
C PHE A 145 -11.82 -1.54 2.53
N GLN A 146 -11.18 -2.54 1.91
CA GLN A 146 -10.57 -3.68 2.60
C GLN A 146 -9.07 -3.69 2.38
N GLY A 147 -8.32 -3.94 3.44
CA GLY A 147 -6.87 -3.98 3.39
C GLY A 147 -6.27 -4.98 4.35
N LEU A 148 -5.03 -5.34 4.08
CA LEU A 148 -4.16 -6.12 4.96
C LEU A 148 -3.11 -5.19 5.55
N CYS A 149 -3.03 -5.08 6.88
CA CYS A 149 -2.03 -4.21 7.54
C CYS A 149 -1.55 -4.82 8.86
N GLY A 150 -0.25 -5.08 8.94
CA GLY A 150 0.39 -5.62 10.14
C GLY A 150 0.07 -7.09 10.42
N PHE A 151 0.94 -7.73 11.19
CA PHE A 151 0.68 -9.07 11.70
C PHE A 151 -0.49 -9.06 12.69
N ARG A 152 -1.29 -10.12 12.67
CA ARG A 152 -2.31 -10.36 13.70
C ARG A 152 -1.68 -10.52 15.09
N PRO A 153 -2.47 -10.35 16.16
CA PRO A 153 -2.07 -10.80 17.49
C PRO A 153 -1.58 -12.26 17.47
N VAL A 154 -0.51 -12.53 18.21
CA VAL A 154 0.17 -13.84 18.17
C VAL A 154 -0.75 -14.96 18.64
N GLU A 155 -1.66 -14.66 19.56
CA GLU A 155 -2.70 -15.56 20.06
C GLU A 155 -3.64 -16.02 18.93
N GLU A 156 -4.04 -15.09 18.04
CA GLU A 156 -4.88 -15.39 16.88
C GLU A 156 -4.12 -16.27 15.89
N ILE A 157 -2.86 -15.92 15.61
CA ILE A 157 -1.98 -16.69 14.72
C ILE A 157 -1.85 -18.14 15.22
N VAL A 158 -1.53 -18.32 16.50
CA VAL A 158 -1.42 -19.65 17.12
C VAL A 158 -2.75 -20.40 17.04
N THR A 159 -3.88 -19.71 17.16
CA THR A 159 -5.20 -20.31 16.99
C THR A 159 -5.42 -20.78 15.55
N PHE A 160 -5.03 -19.99 14.54
CA PHE A 160 -5.11 -20.39 13.14
C PHE A 160 -4.17 -21.57 12.82
N LEU A 161 -2.94 -21.57 13.34
CA LEU A 161 -2.03 -22.72 13.22
C LEU A 161 -2.65 -24.01 13.78
N LYS A 162 -3.51 -23.93 14.81
CA LYS A 162 -4.23 -25.11 15.31
C LYS A 162 -5.44 -25.49 14.45
N LYS A 163 -6.19 -24.50 13.95
CA LYS A 163 -7.46 -24.71 13.24
C LYS A 163 -7.32 -25.00 11.75
N VAL A 164 -6.16 -24.69 11.17
CA VAL A 164 -5.95 -24.67 9.71
C VAL A 164 -4.76 -25.57 9.37
N PRO A 165 -4.99 -26.88 9.22
CA PRO A 165 -3.92 -27.86 8.95
C PRO A 165 -3.02 -27.53 7.76
N GLU A 166 -3.54 -26.97 6.66
CA GLU A 166 -2.75 -26.61 5.47
C GLU A 166 -1.79 -25.46 5.77
N PHE A 167 -2.23 -24.55 6.63
CA PHE A 167 -1.40 -23.44 7.09
C PHE A 167 -0.30 -23.94 8.03
N GLN A 168 -0.66 -24.80 8.99
CA GLN A 168 0.32 -25.45 9.86
C GLN A 168 1.36 -26.25 9.09
N PHE A 169 0.94 -26.98 8.05
CA PHE A 169 1.81 -27.77 7.20
C PHE A 169 2.91 -26.91 6.55
N LEU A 170 2.54 -25.76 5.98
CA LEU A 170 3.50 -24.86 5.32
C LEU A 170 4.44 -24.15 6.30
N VAL A 171 4.00 -23.95 7.54
CA VAL A 171 4.79 -23.29 8.59
C VAL A 171 5.77 -24.27 9.24
N GLY A 172 5.35 -25.52 9.37
CA GLY A 172 6.11 -26.59 10.01
C GLY A 172 5.90 -26.64 11.53
N ASP A 173 6.02 -27.85 12.07
CA ASP A 173 5.73 -28.14 13.48
C ASP A 173 6.72 -27.47 14.44
N ASP A 174 8.00 -27.42 14.07
CA ASP A 174 9.05 -26.81 14.88
C ASP A 174 8.82 -25.30 15.05
N ALA A 175 8.61 -24.58 13.95
CA ALA A 175 8.38 -23.14 13.98
C ALA A 175 7.08 -22.79 14.72
N ALA A 176 6.00 -23.55 14.47
CA ALA A 176 4.74 -23.36 15.17
C ALA A 176 4.84 -23.63 16.68
N THR A 177 5.65 -24.61 17.08
CA THR A 177 5.90 -24.93 18.50
C THR A 177 6.72 -23.83 19.17
N GLN A 178 7.77 -23.34 18.51
CA GLN A 178 8.55 -22.20 18.98
C GLN A 178 7.68 -20.96 19.18
N LEU A 179 6.77 -20.65 18.24
CA LEU A 179 5.87 -19.52 18.38
C LEU A 179 4.93 -19.67 19.58
N LYS A 180 4.37 -20.86 19.79
CA LYS A 180 3.52 -21.17 20.96
C LYS A 180 4.28 -20.98 22.28
N GLN A 181 5.52 -21.46 22.34
CA GLN A 181 6.38 -21.32 23.53
C GLN A 181 6.80 -19.87 23.76
N SER A 182 7.05 -19.11 22.70
CA SER A 182 7.46 -17.70 22.78
C SER A 182 6.46 -16.78 23.48
N MET A 183 5.18 -17.17 23.55
CA MET A 183 4.10 -16.35 24.13
C MET A 183 4.28 -16.05 25.62
N SER A 184 5.06 -16.85 26.35
CA SER A 184 5.41 -16.60 27.76
C SER A 184 6.69 -15.79 27.95
N HIS A 185 7.32 -15.34 26.87
CA HIS A 185 8.60 -14.64 26.86
C HIS A 185 8.46 -13.16 26.47
N ASP A 186 9.60 -12.47 26.33
CA ASP A 186 9.63 -11.06 25.92
C ASP A 186 9.24 -10.84 24.45
N SER A 187 9.05 -9.58 24.07
CA SER A 187 8.65 -9.19 22.71
C SER A 187 9.66 -9.57 21.64
N GLN A 188 10.95 -9.70 21.99
CA GLN A 188 12.01 -10.02 21.03
C GLN A 188 12.00 -11.51 20.67
N ALA A 189 11.76 -12.37 21.66
CA ALA A 189 11.59 -13.80 21.45
C ALA A 189 10.38 -14.08 20.55
N VAL A 190 9.26 -13.40 20.81
CA VAL A 190 8.04 -13.49 19.99
C VAL A 190 8.30 -13.03 18.55
N ALA A 191 8.99 -11.90 18.35
CA ALA A 191 9.31 -11.39 17.02
C ALA A 191 10.20 -12.37 16.22
N SER A 192 11.19 -12.97 16.88
CA SER A 192 12.08 -13.96 16.26
C SER A 192 11.33 -15.23 15.86
N ALA A 193 10.44 -15.74 16.72
CA ALA A 193 9.62 -16.92 16.42
C ALA A 193 8.63 -16.64 15.29
N LEU A 194 8.02 -15.46 15.26
CA LEU A 194 7.13 -15.02 14.20
C LEU A 194 7.88 -14.89 12.86
N GLN A 195 9.08 -14.32 12.88
CA GLN A 195 9.94 -14.24 11.70
C GLN A 195 10.28 -15.63 11.16
N SER A 196 10.58 -16.59 12.03
CA SER A 196 10.84 -17.98 11.64
C SER A 196 9.64 -18.60 10.92
N CYS A 197 8.45 -18.50 11.50
CA CYS A 197 7.22 -19.03 10.89
C CYS A 197 6.91 -18.39 9.53
N PHE A 198 7.00 -17.06 9.44
CA PHE A 198 6.76 -16.34 8.19
C PHE A 198 7.80 -16.71 7.13
N SER A 199 9.07 -16.86 7.53
CA SER A 199 10.15 -17.26 6.62
C SER A 199 9.96 -18.67 6.05
N HIS A 200 9.50 -19.62 6.86
CA HIS A 200 9.19 -20.98 6.40
C HIS A 200 8.09 -20.98 5.34
N LEU A 201 6.99 -20.26 5.59
CA LEU A 201 5.91 -20.13 4.62
C LEU A 201 6.41 -19.50 3.30
N MET A 202 7.12 -18.37 3.39
CA MET A 202 7.56 -17.63 2.20
C MET A 202 8.66 -18.35 1.39
N LYS A 203 9.39 -19.29 2.01
CA LYS A 203 10.42 -20.11 1.36
C LYS A 203 9.92 -21.50 0.96
N SER A 204 8.67 -21.84 1.26
CA SER A 204 8.08 -23.13 0.90
C SER A 204 8.08 -23.33 -0.62
N GLU A 205 8.24 -24.57 -1.06
CA GLU A 205 8.20 -24.88 -2.49
C GLU A 205 6.85 -24.52 -3.09
N LYS A 206 6.87 -23.86 -4.26
CA LYS A 206 5.66 -23.42 -4.96
C LYS A 206 4.65 -24.56 -5.16
N LYS A 207 5.14 -25.78 -5.45
CA LYS A 207 4.30 -26.96 -5.63
C LYS A 207 3.51 -27.29 -4.35
N LEU A 208 4.18 -27.33 -3.21
CA LEU A 208 3.54 -27.58 -1.91
C LEU A 208 2.55 -26.47 -1.56
N VAL A 209 2.90 -25.21 -1.81
CA VAL A 209 1.99 -24.07 -1.57
C VAL A 209 0.70 -24.23 -2.40
N ILE A 210 0.80 -24.60 -3.68
CA ILE A 210 -0.37 -24.84 -4.54
C ILE A 210 -1.21 -26.00 -4.03
N GLU A 211 -0.58 -27.12 -3.66
CA GLU A 211 -1.28 -28.30 -3.13
C GLU A 211 -2.06 -27.95 -1.86
N GLN A 212 -1.40 -27.30 -0.89
CA GLN A 212 -2.02 -26.88 0.37
C GLN A 212 -3.10 -25.81 0.16
N LEU A 213 -2.91 -24.87 -0.77
CA LEU A 213 -3.93 -23.88 -1.11
C LEU A 213 -5.19 -24.54 -1.70
N ASN A 214 -5.03 -25.53 -2.59
CA ASN A 214 -6.17 -26.25 -3.17
C ASN A 214 -6.97 -27.00 -2.09
N LEU A 215 -6.29 -27.63 -1.14
CA LEU A 215 -6.93 -28.27 0.01
C LEU A 215 -7.69 -27.24 0.87
N LEU A 216 -7.08 -26.08 1.14
CA LEU A 216 -7.70 -25.00 1.90
C LEU A 216 -8.98 -24.50 1.21
N VAL A 217 -8.91 -24.20 -0.09
CA VAL A 217 -10.06 -23.73 -0.89
C VAL A 217 -11.18 -24.77 -0.88
N LYS A 218 -10.84 -26.06 -1.08
CA LYS A 218 -11.82 -27.15 -1.02
C LYS A 218 -12.52 -27.21 0.33
N ARG A 219 -11.77 -27.13 1.43
CA ARG A 219 -12.33 -27.17 2.78
C ARG A 219 -13.26 -25.98 3.06
N ILE A 220 -12.82 -24.76 2.72
CA ILE A 220 -13.64 -23.55 2.94
C ILE A 220 -14.93 -23.62 2.11
N SER A 221 -14.85 -24.10 0.87
CA SER A 221 -16.02 -24.23 -0.02
C SER A 221 -17.05 -25.22 0.51
N GLN A 222 -16.61 -26.29 1.19
CA GLN A 222 -17.49 -27.29 1.81
C GLN A 222 -18.13 -26.82 3.12
N GLN A 223 -17.56 -25.82 3.79
CA GLN A 223 -18.02 -25.28 5.07
C GLN A 223 -19.05 -24.13 4.93
N GLY A 224 -19.57 -23.88 3.73
CA GLY A 224 -20.65 -22.91 3.52
C GLY A 224 -20.23 -21.44 3.63
N GLY A 225 -18.97 -21.10 3.37
CA GLY A 225 -18.53 -19.70 3.21
C GLY A 225 -18.44 -18.85 4.50
N HIS A 226 -18.80 -19.38 5.66
CA HIS A 226 -18.70 -18.67 6.96
C HIS A 226 -17.35 -18.84 7.69
N GLY A 227 -16.32 -19.31 7.00
CA GLY A 227 -14.98 -19.48 7.58
C GLY A 227 -14.18 -18.17 7.57
N CYS A 228 -13.67 -17.76 8.73
CA CYS A 228 -12.66 -16.71 8.81
C CYS A 228 -11.43 -17.13 7.98
N MET A 229 -11.03 -16.34 6.98
CA MET A 229 -9.85 -16.61 6.16
C MET A 229 -8.62 -16.79 7.06
N PRO A 230 -7.96 -17.96 7.04
CA PRO A 230 -6.69 -18.14 7.73
C PRO A 230 -5.65 -17.15 7.21
N GLY A 231 -4.88 -16.53 8.09
CA GLY A 231 -3.80 -15.67 7.62
C GLY A 231 -3.01 -14.99 8.73
N TRP A 232 -1.78 -14.64 8.40
CA TRP A 232 -0.86 -13.91 9.26
C TRP A 232 -1.24 -12.44 9.46
N VAL A 233 -1.92 -11.86 8.48
CA VAL A 233 -2.10 -10.41 8.37
C VAL A 233 -3.52 -10.02 8.78
N GLN A 234 -3.63 -8.95 9.55
CA GLN A 234 -4.91 -8.46 10.00
C GLN A 234 -5.68 -7.87 8.81
N CYS A 235 -6.83 -8.45 8.50
CA CYS A 235 -7.78 -7.87 7.56
C CYS A 235 -8.57 -6.80 8.31
N PHE A 236 -8.66 -5.61 7.71
CA PHE A 236 -9.48 -4.53 8.23
C PHE A 236 -10.42 -4.03 7.14
N SER A 237 -11.59 -3.55 7.59
CA SER A 237 -12.52 -2.82 6.76
C SER A 237 -12.60 -1.40 7.29
N LEU A 238 -12.37 -0.39 6.44
CA LEU A 238 -12.65 0.99 6.79
C LEU A 238 -14.02 1.38 6.23
N GLY A 239 -14.84 2.00 7.08
CA GLY A 239 -15.99 2.76 6.62
C GLY A 239 -15.57 4.07 5.96
N THR A 240 -16.46 4.67 5.18
CA THR A 240 -16.23 5.97 4.53
C THR A 240 -15.83 7.04 5.55
N GLY A 241 -14.75 7.78 5.29
CA GLY A 241 -14.32 8.91 6.13
C GLY A 241 -13.38 8.57 7.30
N PHE A 242 -12.94 7.31 7.44
CA PHE A 242 -11.90 6.94 8.41
C PHE A 242 -10.49 6.98 7.79
N SER A 243 -9.54 7.59 8.51
CA SER A 243 -8.13 7.67 8.15
C SER A 243 -7.27 6.91 9.13
N THR A 244 -6.23 6.20 8.67
CA THR A 244 -5.29 5.53 9.56
C THR A 244 -3.86 5.59 8.98
N PRO A 245 -2.86 6.09 9.73
CA PRO A 245 -1.48 6.00 9.28
C PRO A 245 -1.04 4.54 9.24
N LEU A 246 -0.61 4.03 8.07
CA LEU A 246 -0.12 2.64 7.95
C LEU A 246 1.13 2.42 8.81
N SER A 247 1.88 3.48 9.09
CA SER A 247 3.09 3.47 9.94
C SER A 247 2.83 3.37 11.45
N LYS A 248 1.61 3.64 11.94
CA LYS A 248 1.29 3.62 13.40
C LYS A 248 0.84 2.25 13.92
N TRP A 249 0.81 1.23 13.07
CA TRP A 249 0.46 -0.14 13.47
C TRP A 249 1.68 -1.02 13.80
N ASN A 250 2.88 -0.43 13.74
CA ASN A 250 4.10 -1.03 14.27
C ASN A 250 4.30 -0.57 15.73
N THR A 251 4.25 -1.55 16.63
CA THR A 251 4.53 -1.50 18.08
C THR A 251 3.67 -0.57 18.95
N LYS A 252 3.04 -1.19 19.95
CA LYS A 252 2.62 -0.54 21.19
C LYS A 252 3.72 0.43 21.62
N ARG A 253 3.44 1.73 21.68
CA ARG A 253 4.18 2.63 22.56
C ARG A 253 3.92 2.14 23.98
N GLY A 254 4.97 1.64 24.65
CA GLY A 254 4.98 1.58 26.11
C GLY A 254 4.78 2.99 26.68
N PRO A 255 4.20 3.12 27.89
CA PRO A 255 3.92 4.42 28.48
C PRO A 255 5.23 5.17 28.82
N THR A 256 5.09 6.50 28.80
CA THR A 256 6.05 7.52 29.27
C THR A 256 6.72 7.18 30.58
#